data_AF-A0A2H5AWC4-F1
#
_entry.id   AF-A0A2H5AWC4-F1
#
_cell.length_a   1.000
_cell.length_b   1.000
_cell.length_c   1.000
_cell.angle_alpha   90.00
_cell.angle_beta   90.00
_cell.angle_gamma   90.00
#
_symmetry.space_group_name_H-M   'P 1'
#
loop_
_entity.id
_entity.type
_entity.pdbx_description
1 polymer ?
#
loop_
_entity_poly.entity_id
_entity_poly.type
_entity_poly.pdbx_seq_one_letter_code
_entity_poly.pdbx_strand_id
1 'polypeptide(L)'
;MSSEPVAPATDRACGGPRDVLEWAGGAEVVRPLAGGTHAQTVLLRVGEREVVLRRFPVGDAAARREAVVLRGLAGLGGRAPELVAVDEDGSATGAPSVLISRLPGRAELDPVDPLVAAAQLGRALALVHGVTGAWVGGLRDGFTAARAEGSGPAAGEVAAGVGRLAGQPQVLTHFDFWTGNALWQDGELTGVVDWSGAARAPRGLDVSWCRLDLALLHGPAAAESFLAAYQEAAGAAVAELRLWDLFALTNSHRSVETWVPNYRDLGRADLTAAELRTRHTAWGERRLAGA
;
A
#
# COMPACT_ATOMS: atom_id res chain seq x y z
N MET A 1 -26.61 -29.09 -12.98
CA MET A 1 -26.93 -27.70 -12.59
C MET A 1 -25.82 -26.83 -13.14
N SER A 2 -26.10 -26.23 -14.29
CA SER A 2 -25.14 -25.54 -15.14
C SER A 2 -24.76 -24.19 -14.53
N SER A 3 -23.48 -23.95 -14.32
CA SER A 3 -22.92 -22.66 -13.95
C SER A 3 -22.63 -21.85 -15.20
N GLU A 4 -23.37 -20.77 -15.41
CA GLU A 4 -23.06 -19.75 -16.43
C GLU A 4 -21.73 -19.04 -16.12
N PRO A 5 -20.95 -18.67 -17.14
CA PRO A 5 -19.76 -17.86 -16.96
C PRO A 5 -20.14 -16.39 -16.75
N VAL A 6 -19.60 -15.79 -15.69
CA VAL A 6 -19.67 -14.33 -15.44
C VAL A 6 -18.94 -13.61 -16.58
N ALA A 7 -19.68 -12.77 -17.30
CA ALA A 7 -19.18 -11.97 -18.40
C ALA A 7 -18.10 -10.96 -17.93
N PRO A 8 -17.11 -10.62 -18.79
CA PRO A 8 -16.09 -9.63 -18.47
C PRO A 8 -16.75 -8.26 -18.28
N ALA A 9 -16.26 -7.50 -17.31
CA ALA A 9 -16.69 -6.14 -17.04
C ALA A 9 -16.53 -5.29 -18.31
N THR A 10 -17.67 -4.96 -18.92
CA THR A 10 -17.73 -4.10 -20.09
C THR A 10 -17.37 -2.68 -19.71
N ASP A 11 -16.53 -2.09 -20.55
CA ASP A 11 -16.20 -0.69 -20.74
C ASP A 11 -17.37 0.25 -20.34
N ARG A 12 -17.37 0.72 -19.09
CA ARG A 12 -18.27 1.78 -18.63
C ARG A 12 -17.52 3.09 -18.68
N ALA A 13 -17.88 3.87 -19.70
CA ALA A 13 -17.62 5.28 -19.92
C ALA A 13 -16.95 6.02 -18.74
N CYS A 14 -15.78 6.59 -19.01
CA CYS A 14 -14.95 7.39 -18.09
C CYS A 14 -15.59 8.72 -17.63
N GLY A 15 -16.91 8.89 -17.70
CA GLY A 15 -17.62 10.02 -17.11
C GLY A 15 -18.18 9.62 -15.76
N GLY A 16 -17.66 10.20 -14.67
CA GLY A 16 -18.40 10.17 -13.40
C GLY A 16 -19.80 10.76 -13.61
N PRO A 17 -20.81 10.35 -12.82
CA PRO A 17 -22.11 11.01 -12.91
C PRO A 17 -21.92 12.51 -12.62
N ARG A 18 -22.71 13.38 -13.28
CA ARG A 18 -22.50 14.84 -13.28
C ARG A 18 -22.43 15.42 -11.86
N ASP A 19 -23.16 14.82 -10.94
CA ASP A 19 -23.17 15.09 -9.50
C ASP A 19 -21.76 15.03 -8.87
N VAL A 20 -20.92 14.06 -9.25
CA VAL A 20 -19.56 13.92 -8.72
C VAL A 20 -18.62 15.03 -9.21
N LEU A 21 -18.76 15.46 -10.46
CA LEU A 21 -17.94 16.53 -11.02
C LEU A 21 -18.35 17.89 -10.45
N GLU A 22 -19.64 18.11 -10.24
CA GLU A 22 -20.16 19.29 -9.53
C GLU A 22 -19.70 19.31 -8.07
N TRP A 23 -19.80 18.17 -7.37
CA TRP A 23 -19.27 18.00 -6.01
C TRP A 23 -17.78 18.28 -5.91
N ALA A 24 -17.00 17.91 -6.93
CA ALA A 24 -15.58 18.22 -7.04
C ALA A 24 -15.27 19.67 -7.46
N GLY A 25 -16.28 20.55 -7.54
CA GLY A 25 -16.11 21.97 -7.87
C GLY A 25 -16.20 22.29 -9.36
N GLY A 26 -17.03 21.56 -10.11
CA GLY A 26 -17.17 21.73 -11.56
C GLY A 26 -15.97 21.17 -12.33
N ALA A 27 -15.47 20.01 -11.89
CA ALA A 27 -14.25 19.42 -12.40
C ALA A 27 -14.41 18.81 -13.80
N GLU A 28 -13.32 18.78 -14.56
CA GLU A 28 -13.22 18.05 -15.83
C GLU A 28 -12.44 16.74 -15.63
N VAL A 29 -12.90 15.65 -16.25
CA VAL A 29 -12.16 14.38 -16.24
C VAL A 29 -10.96 14.50 -17.19
N VAL A 30 -9.75 14.30 -16.65
CA VAL A 30 -8.52 14.27 -17.45
C VAL A 30 -8.26 12.86 -17.96
N ARG A 31 -8.16 11.89 -17.05
CA ARG A 31 -7.93 10.47 -17.38
C ARG A 31 -8.16 9.55 -16.18
N PRO A 32 -8.53 8.28 -16.40
CA PRO A 32 -8.37 7.24 -15.39
C PRO A 32 -6.91 7.09 -14.96
N LEU A 33 -6.70 6.74 -13.69
CA LEU A 33 -5.41 6.31 -13.18
C LEU A 33 -5.43 4.80 -12.97
N ALA A 34 -4.43 4.11 -13.51
CA ALA A 34 -4.18 2.71 -13.22
C ALA A 34 -3.55 2.55 -11.82
N GLY A 35 -3.66 1.36 -11.22
CA GLY A 35 -2.96 1.03 -9.97
C GLY A 35 -3.81 1.02 -8.70
N GLY A 36 -5.11 0.71 -8.78
CA GLY A 36 -5.95 0.46 -7.60
C GLY A 36 -7.02 -0.58 -7.90
N THR A 37 -7.00 -1.72 -7.19
CA THR A 37 -7.97 -2.80 -7.38
C THR A 37 -9.26 -2.59 -6.56
N HIS A 38 -9.17 -1.76 -5.52
CA HIS A 38 -10.27 -1.53 -4.56
C HIS A 38 -11.09 -0.27 -4.84
N ALA A 39 -10.55 0.69 -5.62
CA ALA A 39 -11.19 1.96 -5.91
C ALA A 39 -11.01 2.35 -7.38
N GLN A 40 -12.05 2.91 -7.99
CA GLN A 40 -11.91 3.62 -9.25
C GLN A 40 -11.18 4.94 -8.97
N THR A 41 -10.04 5.14 -9.63
CA THR A 41 -9.21 6.33 -9.42
C THR A 41 -9.14 7.15 -10.71
N VAL A 42 -9.44 8.44 -10.63
CA VAL A 42 -9.54 9.34 -11.78
C VAL A 42 -8.81 10.64 -11.48
N LEU A 43 -7.99 11.09 -12.44
CA LEU A 43 -7.41 12.42 -12.42
C LEU A 43 -8.44 13.42 -12.95
N LEU A 44 -8.75 14.43 -12.14
CA LEU A 44 -9.64 15.53 -12.47
C LEU A 44 -8.87 16.85 -12.53
N ARG A 45 -9.42 17.81 -13.27
CA ARG A 45 -8.94 19.19 -13.34
C ARG A 45 -10.02 20.15 -12.82
N VAL A 46 -9.65 21.01 -11.87
CA VAL A 46 -10.49 22.04 -11.29
C VAL A 46 -9.78 23.39 -11.48
N GLY A 47 -10.22 24.16 -12.47
CA GLY A 47 -9.46 25.33 -12.94
C GLY A 47 -8.06 24.91 -13.42
N GLU A 48 -7.01 25.49 -12.84
CA GLU A 48 -5.61 25.14 -13.15
C GLU A 48 -5.05 24.00 -12.29
N ARG A 49 -5.81 23.49 -11.32
CA ARG A 49 -5.33 22.48 -10.37
C ARG A 49 -5.73 21.08 -10.80
N GLU A 50 -4.84 20.13 -10.58
CA GLU A 50 -5.11 18.71 -10.75
C GLU A 50 -5.36 18.04 -9.39
N VAL A 51 -6.44 17.27 -9.31
CA VAL A 51 -6.86 16.53 -8.11
C VAL A 51 -7.21 15.10 -8.47
N VAL A 52 -7.09 14.19 -7.52
CA VAL A 52 -7.40 12.78 -7.72
C VAL A 52 -8.70 12.45 -7.00
N LEU A 53 -9.66 11.92 -7.75
CA LEU A 53 -10.88 11.36 -7.22
C LEU A 53 -10.71 9.85 -7.05
N ARG A 54 -11.02 9.35 -5.85
CA ARG A 54 -11.11 7.93 -5.54
C ARG A 54 -12.54 7.59 -5.18
N ARG A 55 -13.14 6.62 -5.88
CA ARG A 55 -14.50 6.12 -5.61
C ARG A 55 -14.45 4.66 -5.19
N PHE A 56 -15.10 4.35 -4.08
CA PHE A 56 -15.11 3.03 -3.47
C PHE A 56 -16.47 2.34 -3.67
N PRO A 57 -16.55 1.00 -3.49
CA PRO A 57 -17.83 0.30 -3.51
C PRO A 57 -18.82 0.87 -2.48
N VAL A 58 -20.11 0.83 -2.81
CA VAL A 58 -21.18 1.26 -1.90
C VAL A 58 -21.14 0.42 -0.62
N GLY A 59 -21.22 1.10 0.53
CA GLY A 59 -21.13 0.47 1.85
C GLY A 59 -19.70 0.24 2.34
N ASP A 60 -18.66 0.57 1.57
CA ASP A 60 -17.28 0.51 2.03
C ASP A 60 -16.94 1.69 2.94
N ALA A 61 -16.26 1.40 4.05
CA ALA A 61 -15.77 2.43 4.97
C ALA A 61 -14.38 2.99 4.58
N ALA A 62 -13.82 2.60 3.43
CA ALA A 62 -12.51 3.05 2.94
C ALA A 62 -12.40 4.57 2.80
N ALA A 63 -13.41 5.24 2.24
CA ALA A 63 -13.41 6.70 2.10
C ALA A 63 -13.29 7.40 3.46
N ARG A 64 -14.08 6.95 4.45
CA ARG A 64 -14.01 7.44 5.83
C ARG A 64 -12.64 7.17 6.48
N ARG A 65 -12.12 5.94 6.34
CA ARG A 65 -10.81 5.56 6.91
C ARG A 65 -9.70 6.42 6.33
N GLU A 66 -9.66 6.57 5.01
CA GLU A 66 -8.67 7.37 4.31
C GLU A 66 -8.75 8.85 4.73
N ALA A 67 -9.96 9.42 4.80
CA ALA A 67 -10.14 10.81 5.20
C ALA A 67 -9.64 11.10 6.63
N VAL A 68 -9.84 10.17 7.58
CA VAL A 68 -9.28 10.30 8.94
C VAL A 68 -7.75 10.36 8.89
N VAL A 69 -7.13 9.47 8.11
CA VAL A 69 -5.67 9.36 8.02
C VAL A 69 -5.08 10.58 7.31
N LEU A 70 -5.62 10.99 6.15
CA LEU A 70 -5.11 12.12 5.39
C LEU A 70 -5.23 13.46 6.16
N ARG A 71 -6.30 13.64 6.95
CA ARG A 71 -6.41 14.78 7.88
C ARG A 71 -5.30 14.75 8.93
N GLY A 72 -5.01 13.58 9.49
CA GLY A 72 -3.96 13.40 10.50
C GLY A 72 -2.53 13.58 9.95
N LEU A 73 -2.30 13.16 8.70
CA LEU A 73 -1.03 13.35 8.00
C LEU A 73 -0.78 14.80 7.60
N ALA A 74 -1.85 15.55 7.29
CA ALA A 74 -1.77 16.95 6.85
C ALA A 74 -0.71 17.16 5.76
N GLY A 75 -0.72 16.31 4.74
CA GLY A 75 0.21 16.34 3.61
C GLY A 75 1.61 15.76 3.89
N LEU A 76 1.96 15.43 5.14
CA LEU A 76 3.24 14.85 5.55
C LEU A 76 4.45 15.55 4.88
N GLY A 77 4.52 16.88 4.99
CA GLY A 77 5.59 17.66 4.35
C GLY A 77 5.62 17.56 2.82
N GLY A 78 4.46 17.34 2.19
CA GLY A 78 4.31 17.12 0.75
C GLY A 78 4.51 15.67 0.30
N ARG A 79 4.67 14.72 1.23
CA ARG A 79 4.87 13.29 0.92
C ARG A 79 3.61 12.44 1.00
N ALA A 80 2.49 13.01 1.41
CA ALA A 80 1.17 12.37 1.36
C ALA A 80 0.17 13.32 0.68
N PRO A 81 -0.88 12.80 0.03
CA PRO A 81 -1.92 13.65 -0.53
C PRO A 81 -2.61 14.47 0.57
N GLU A 82 -3.05 15.68 0.22
CA GLU A 82 -3.92 16.47 1.08
C GLU A 82 -5.38 16.08 0.80
N LEU A 83 -6.18 15.95 1.85
CA LEU A 83 -7.62 15.75 1.70
C LEU A 83 -8.27 17.06 1.24
N VAL A 84 -8.93 17.03 0.07
CA VAL A 84 -9.70 18.16 -0.46
C VAL A 84 -11.16 18.05 -0.04
N ALA A 85 -11.78 16.89 -0.24
CA ALA A 85 -13.17 16.62 0.13
C ALA A 85 -13.40 15.12 0.37
N VAL A 86 -14.44 14.78 1.13
CA VAL A 86 -14.88 13.41 1.34
C VAL A 86 -16.41 13.33 1.37
N ASP A 87 -16.94 12.32 0.69
CA ASP A 87 -18.30 11.84 0.82
C ASP A 87 -18.21 10.42 1.42
N GLU A 88 -18.40 10.32 2.74
CA GLU A 88 -18.06 9.11 3.49
C GLU A 88 -19.01 7.94 3.20
N ASP A 89 -20.27 8.22 2.90
CA ASP A 89 -21.32 7.22 2.68
C ASP A 89 -21.84 7.19 1.24
N GLY A 90 -21.42 8.15 0.41
CA GLY A 90 -21.87 8.26 -0.98
C GLY A 90 -23.18 9.03 -1.14
N SER A 91 -23.66 9.73 -0.11
CA SER A 91 -24.92 10.48 -0.14
C SER A 91 -24.93 11.61 -1.18
N ALA A 92 -23.77 12.17 -1.52
CA ALA A 92 -23.63 13.24 -2.51
C ALA A 92 -23.19 12.75 -3.89
N THR A 93 -22.43 11.65 -3.94
CA THR A 93 -21.70 11.18 -5.14
C THR A 93 -22.15 9.80 -5.63
N GLY A 94 -23.16 9.22 -4.98
CA GLY A 94 -23.73 7.89 -5.27
C GLY A 94 -22.87 6.70 -4.81
N ALA A 95 -21.66 6.95 -4.31
CA ALA A 95 -20.76 5.95 -3.75
C ALA A 95 -19.71 6.63 -2.86
N PRO A 96 -19.18 6.00 -1.80
CA PRO A 96 -18.17 6.61 -0.96
C PRO A 96 -16.98 7.12 -1.78
N SER A 97 -16.61 8.40 -1.59
CA SER A 97 -15.67 9.09 -2.47
C SER A 97 -14.72 9.99 -1.68
N VAL A 98 -13.48 10.06 -2.12
CA VAL A 98 -12.45 10.97 -1.57
C VAL A 98 -11.84 11.77 -2.72
N LEU A 99 -11.73 13.08 -2.53
CA LEU A 99 -11.00 13.97 -3.41
C LEU A 99 -9.72 14.41 -2.71
N ILE A 100 -8.57 14.19 -3.35
CA ILE A 100 -7.24 14.47 -2.77
C ILE A 100 -6.37 15.29 -3.73
N SER A 101 -5.36 15.97 -3.20
CA SER A 101 -4.37 16.64 -4.03
C SER A 101 -3.57 15.63 -4.87
N ARG A 102 -3.16 16.04 -6.07
CA ARG A 102 -2.25 15.24 -6.88
C ARG A 102 -0.81 15.44 -6.37
N LEU A 103 -0.14 14.35 -6.01
CA LEU A 103 1.30 14.35 -5.80
C LEU A 103 2.06 14.28 -7.15
N PRO A 104 3.25 14.88 -7.25
CA PRO A 104 4.08 14.78 -8.44
C PRO A 104 4.66 13.38 -8.61
N GLY A 105 5.05 13.02 -9.84
CA GLY A 105 5.62 11.72 -10.16
C GLY A 105 4.63 10.64 -10.57
N ARG A 106 5.13 9.40 -10.63
CA ARG A 106 4.42 8.16 -11.01
C ARG A 106 4.96 6.97 -10.23
N ALA A 107 4.20 5.88 -10.13
CA ALA A 107 4.74 4.62 -9.65
C ALA A 107 5.80 4.08 -10.63
N GLU A 108 6.88 3.50 -10.10
CA GLU A 108 8.01 2.97 -10.86
C GLU A 108 8.56 1.73 -10.15
N LEU A 109 8.56 0.58 -10.84
CA LEU A 109 9.02 -0.71 -10.31
C LEU A 109 10.34 -1.20 -10.92
N ASP A 110 10.93 -0.42 -11.82
CA ASP A 110 12.21 -0.74 -12.48
C ASP A 110 13.14 0.48 -12.46
N PRO A 111 13.56 0.93 -11.26
CA PRO A 111 14.48 2.05 -11.13
C PRO A 111 15.87 1.68 -11.65
N VAL A 112 16.62 2.69 -12.13
CA VAL A 112 18.01 2.52 -12.60
C VAL A 112 18.91 1.89 -11.54
N ASP A 113 18.74 2.29 -10.27
CA ASP A 113 19.43 1.69 -9.13
C ASP A 113 18.40 1.24 -8.06
N PRO A 114 18.07 -0.07 -8.04
CA PRO A 114 17.14 -0.63 -7.07
C PRO A 114 17.58 -0.51 -5.61
N LEU A 115 18.88 -0.46 -5.32
CA LEU A 115 19.37 -0.34 -3.94
C LEU A 115 19.19 1.08 -3.42
N VAL A 116 19.44 2.09 -4.26
CA VAL A 116 19.19 3.50 -3.93
C VAL A 116 17.69 3.76 -3.75
N ALA A 117 16.85 3.23 -4.66
CA ALA A 117 15.40 3.34 -4.54
C ALA A 117 14.89 2.65 -3.25
N ALA A 118 15.37 1.45 -2.95
CA ALA A 118 15.03 0.75 -1.71
C ALA A 118 15.41 1.55 -0.45
N ALA A 119 16.57 2.21 -0.44
CA ALA A 119 16.96 3.08 0.67
C ALA A 119 16.04 4.29 0.83
N GLN A 120 15.58 4.90 -0.27
CA GLN A 120 14.60 6.00 -0.23
C GLN A 120 13.25 5.54 0.32
N LEU A 121 12.76 4.35 -0.07
CA LEU A 121 11.55 3.75 0.52
C LEU A 121 11.70 3.55 2.03
N GLY A 122 12.88 3.08 2.49
CA GLY A 122 13.17 2.90 3.91
C GLY A 122 13.06 4.21 4.70
N ARG A 123 13.66 5.28 4.18
CA ARG A 123 13.55 6.62 4.77
C ARG A 123 12.12 7.15 4.75
N ALA A 124 11.38 6.93 3.67
CA ALA A 124 9.99 7.34 3.57
C ALA A 124 9.11 6.63 4.61
N LEU A 125 9.26 5.31 4.79
CA LEU A 125 8.51 4.58 5.80
C LEU A 125 8.88 5.02 7.23
N ALA A 126 10.15 5.34 7.48
CA ALA A 126 10.56 5.89 8.78
C ALA A 126 9.87 7.23 9.08
N LEU A 127 9.69 8.11 8.08
CA LEU A 127 8.92 9.34 8.23
C LEU A 127 7.45 9.05 8.60
N VAL A 128 6.83 8.08 7.94
CA VAL A 128 5.44 7.64 8.25
C VAL A 128 5.33 7.11 9.67
N HIS A 129 6.22 6.21 10.07
CA HIS A 129 6.24 5.62 11.42
C HIS A 129 6.60 6.63 12.52
N GLY A 130 7.24 7.75 12.15
CA GLY A 130 7.52 8.87 13.03
C GLY A 130 6.33 9.79 13.29
N VAL A 131 5.22 9.64 12.56
CA VAL A 131 4.00 10.42 12.79
C VAL A 131 3.36 10.00 14.12
N THR A 132 3.24 10.96 15.02
CA THR A 132 2.61 10.78 16.33
C THR A 132 1.37 11.64 16.47
N GLY A 133 0.40 11.18 17.24
CA GLY A 133 -0.78 11.97 17.60
C GLY A 133 -1.85 11.12 18.25
N ALA A 134 -2.72 11.74 19.06
CA ALA A 134 -3.82 11.02 19.72
C ALA A 134 -4.74 10.31 18.72
N TRP A 135 -4.89 10.86 17.51
CA TRP A 135 -5.69 10.29 16.43
C TRP A 135 -5.18 8.92 15.97
N VAL A 136 -3.87 8.66 16.03
CA VAL A 136 -3.29 7.34 15.70
C VAL A 136 -3.82 6.27 16.66
N GLY A 137 -4.03 6.63 17.93
CA GLY A 137 -4.64 5.74 18.93
C GLY A 137 -6.09 5.37 18.63
N GLY A 138 -6.81 6.16 17.83
CA GLY A 138 -8.18 5.88 17.39
C GLY A 138 -8.28 5.09 16.09
N LEU A 139 -7.15 4.76 15.46
CA LEU A 139 -7.15 3.91 14.27
C LEU A 139 -7.45 2.46 14.63
N ARG A 140 -7.94 1.71 13.64
CA ARG A 140 -8.18 0.27 13.76
C ARG A 140 -6.89 -0.48 14.13
N ASP A 141 -7.05 -1.60 14.81
CA ASP A 141 -5.95 -2.55 15.04
C ASP A 141 -5.55 -3.22 13.73
N GLY A 142 -4.40 -2.82 13.19
CA GLY A 142 -3.85 -3.40 11.97
C GLY A 142 -3.31 -4.81 12.19
N PHE A 143 -2.71 -5.10 13.35
CA PHE A 143 -2.14 -6.42 13.59
C PHE A 143 -3.21 -7.50 13.59
N THR A 144 -4.32 -7.27 14.31
CA THR A 144 -5.45 -8.19 14.32
C THR A 144 -6.07 -8.34 12.92
N ALA A 145 -6.19 -7.24 12.16
CA ALA A 145 -6.75 -7.28 10.81
C ALA A 145 -5.86 -8.00 9.78
N ALA A 146 -4.53 -7.91 9.93
CA ALA A 146 -3.59 -8.61 9.05
C ALA A 146 -3.43 -10.09 9.42
N ARG A 147 -3.84 -10.50 10.62
CA ARG A 147 -3.72 -11.87 11.10
C ARG A 147 -4.76 -12.76 10.42
N ALA A 148 -4.39 -13.34 9.28
CA ALA A 148 -5.18 -14.41 8.64
C ALA A 148 -4.87 -15.78 9.26
N GLU A 149 -5.70 -16.78 8.97
CA GLU A 149 -5.32 -18.19 9.18
C GLU A 149 -4.08 -18.48 8.34
N GLY A 150 -2.93 -18.51 9.01
CA GLY A 150 -1.63 -18.62 8.37
C GLY A 150 -1.51 -19.91 7.55
N SER A 151 -0.84 -19.81 6.41
CA SER A 151 -0.55 -20.97 5.56
C SER A 151 0.92 -20.98 5.14
N GLY A 152 1.35 -22.14 4.64
CA GLY A 152 2.72 -22.35 4.18
C GLY A 152 3.71 -22.76 5.28
N PRO A 153 4.98 -23.00 4.90
CA PRO A 153 5.98 -23.62 5.78
C PRO A 153 6.28 -22.83 7.07
N ALA A 154 6.09 -21.51 7.04
CA ALA A 154 6.37 -20.62 8.17
C ALA A 154 5.22 -20.50 9.20
N ALA A 155 4.03 -21.02 8.88
CA ALA A 155 2.82 -20.74 9.67
C ALA A 155 2.92 -21.20 11.14
N GLY A 156 3.52 -22.38 11.39
CA GLY A 156 3.69 -22.90 12.75
C GLY A 156 4.60 -22.01 13.61
N GLU A 157 5.67 -21.48 13.03
CA GLU A 157 6.61 -20.62 13.73
C GLU A 157 6.02 -19.24 14.01
N VAL A 158 5.32 -18.65 13.03
CA VAL A 158 4.59 -17.40 13.20
C VAL A 158 3.52 -17.55 14.30
N ALA A 159 2.78 -18.66 14.32
CA ALA A 159 1.79 -18.94 15.36
C ALA A 159 2.44 -19.01 16.76
N ALA A 160 3.60 -19.67 16.90
CA ALA A 160 4.34 -19.73 18.16
C ALA A 160 4.91 -18.37 18.60
N GLY A 161 5.24 -17.50 17.65
CA GLY A 161 5.83 -16.18 17.90
C GLY A 161 4.84 -15.01 17.98
N VAL A 162 3.55 -15.24 17.74
CA VAL A 162 2.55 -14.16 17.57
C VAL A 162 2.48 -13.19 18.76
N GLY A 163 2.63 -13.70 19.98
CA GLY A 163 2.63 -12.86 21.19
C GLY A 163 3.82 -11.89 21.24
N ARG A 164 4.99 -12.31 20.74
CA ARG A 164 6.18 -11.45 20.65
C ARG A 164 5.99 -10.35 19.61
N LEU A 165 5.33 -10.65 18.48
CA LEU A 165 5.00 -9.65 17.47
C LEU A 165 3.98 -8.63 17.99
N ALA A 166 2.90 -9.11 18.61
CA ALA A 166 1.82 -8.28 19.14
C ALA A 166 2.28 -7.34 20.26
N GLY A 167 3.26 -7.77 21.06
CA GLY A 167 3.81 -7.00 22.17
C GLY A 167 4.75 -5.85 21.77
N GLN A 168 5.05 -5.68 20.48
CA GLN A 168 5.96 -4.63 20.01
C GLN A 168 5.31 -3.24 19.97
N PRO A 169 6.10 -2.15 20.03
CA PRO A 169 5.58 -0.78 19.93
C PRO A 169 4.76 -0.55 18.66
N GLN A 170 3.54 -0.06 18.84
CA GLN A 170 2.63 0.26 17.75
C GLN A 170 2.83 1.69 17.24
N VAL A 171 2.81 1.83 15.92
CA VAL A 171 2.97 3.10 15.19
C VAL A 171 1.80 3.28 14.22
N LEU A 172 1.72 4.44 13.56
CA LEU A 172 0.95 4.56 12.33
C LEU A 172 1.60 3.65 11.28
N THR A 173 0.86 2.69 10.74
CA THR A 173 1.28 1.85 9.61
C THR A 173 0.43 2.19 8.39
N HIS A 174 1.05 2.24 7.22
CA HIS A 174 0.40 2.34 5.92
C HIS A 174 -0.48 1.12 5.62
N PHE A 175 -0.09 -0.07 6.13
CA PHE A 175 -0.76 -1.37 5.99
C PHE A 175 -0.64 -2.03 4.61
N ASP A 176 -0.38 -1.25 3.57
CA ASP A 176 -0.05 -1.74 2.22
C ASP A 176 1.18 -1.01 1.67
N PHE A 177 2.27 -0.98 2.44
CA PHE A 177 3.50 -0.28 2.02
C PHE A 177 4.34 -1.17 1.09
N TRP A 178 4.20 -0.96 -0.21
CA TRP A 178 4.97 -1.63 -1.26
C TRP A 178 5.35 -0.65 -2.37
N THR A 179 6.24 -1.04 -3.28
CA THR A 179 6.86 -0.15 -4.26
C THR A 179 5.84 0.53 -5.19
N GLY A 180 4.70 -0.13 -5.46
CA GLY A 180 3.64 0.42 -6.32
C GLY A 180 2.83 1.56 -5.71
N ASN A 181 2.88 1.74 -4.38
CA ASN A 181 2.23 2.84 -3.67
C ASN A 181 3.18 4.04 -3.44
N ALA A 182 4.42 3.96 -3.92
CA ALA A 182 5.37 5.07 -3.91
C ALA A 182 5.41 5.77 -5.27
N LEU A 183 5.47 7.11 -5.24
CA LEU A 183 5.60 7.94 -6.43
C LEU A 183 7.03 8.46 -6.57
N TRP A 184 7.48 8.50 -7.82
CA TRP A 184 8.85 8.83 -8.21
C TRP A 184 8.85 9.90 -9.30
N GLN A 185 9.83 10.80 -9.22
CA GLN A 185 10.14 11.76 -10.26
C GLN A 185 11.65 11.95 -10.30
N ASP A 186 12.24 11.82 -11.49
CA ASP A 186 13.68 12.03 -11.71
C ASP A 186 14.59 11.22 -10.76
N GLY A 187 14.18 9.99 -10.41
CA GLY A 187 14.91 9.09 -9.50
C GLY A 187 14.69 9.37 -8.01
N GLU A 188 13.87 10.36 -7.65
CA GLU A 188 13.57 10.74 -6.28
C GLU A 188 12.14 10.36 -5.88
N LEU A 189 11.98 9.82 -4.68
CA LEU A 189 10.68 9.51 -4.10
C LEU A 189 9.98 10.81 -3.69
N THR A 190 8.85 11.07 -4.33
CA THR A 190 8.05 12.29 -4.13
C THR A 190 6.94 12.10 -3.11
N GLY A 191 6.41 10.90 -2.93
CA GLY A 191 5.37 10.65 -1.94
C GLY A 191 4.81 9.23 -1.93
N VAL A 192 3.88 8.99 -1.01
CA VAL A 192 3.21 7.71 -0.76
C VAL A 192 1.70 7.91 -0.88
N VAL A 193 1.03 7.02 -1.60
CA VAL A 193 -0.41 7.05 -1.88
C VAL A 193 -1.08 5.77 -1.39
N ASP A 194 -2.42 5.76 -1.45
CA ASP A 194 -3.28 4.68 -0.96
C ASP A 194 -3.32 4.46 0.56
N TRP A 195 -3.74 5.49 1.27
CA TRP A 195 -3.85 5.51 2.73
C TRP A 195 -5.11 4.84 3.28
N SER A 196 -5.95 4.24 2.42
CA SER A 196 -7.24 3.65 2.82
C SER A 196 -7.09 2.44 3.75
N GLY A 197 -5.93 1.78 3.67
CA GLY A 197 -5.52 0.67 4.52
C GLY A 197 -4.91 1.09 5.86
N ALA A 198 -4.52 2.34 6.06
CA ALA A 198 -3.71 2.70 7.22
C ALA A 198 -4.35 2.36 8.57
N ALA A 199 -3.51 1.98 9.51
CA ALA A 199 -3.91 1.38 10.78
C ALA A 199 -2.89 1.67 11.88
N ARG A 200 -3.22 1.25 13.10
CA ARG A 200 -2.25 1.18 14.20
C ARG A 200 -1.77 -0.25 14.34
N ALA A 201 -0.47 -0.48 14.17
CA ALA A 201 0.13 -1.81 14.29
C ALA A 201 1.63 -1.70 14.62
N PRO A 202 2.29 -2.79 15.03
CA PRO A 202 3.75 -2.82 15.13
C PRO A 202 4.42 -2.48 13.80
N ARG A 203 5.50 -1.70 13.85
CA ARG A 203 6.28 -1.26 12.67
C ARG A 203 6.74 -2.40 11.76
N GLY A 204 6.94 -3.58 12.32
CA GLY A 204 7.42 -4.74 11.58
C GLY A 204 6.44 -5.21 10.51
N LEU A 205 5.15 -4.88 10.61
CA LEU A 205 4.14 -5.19 9.61
C LEU A 205 4.46 -4.55 8.25
N ASP A 206 4.63 -3.23 8.20
CA ASP A 206 4.96 -2.54 6.95
C ASP A 206 6.39 -2.87 6.50
N VAL A 207 7.34 -2.96 7.45
CA VAL A 207 8.74 -3.26 7.14
C VAL A 207 8.88 -4.61 6.44
N SER A 208 8.27 -5.67 6.96
CA SER A 208 8.39 -6.99 6.32
C SER A 208 7.58 -7.13 5.04
N TRP A 209 6.46 -6.43 4.93
CA TRP A 209 5.68 -6.38 3.69
C TRP A 209 6.50 -5.76 2.55
N CYS A 210 7.13 -4.61 2.80
CA CYS A 210 7.98 -3.94 1.81
C CYS A 210 9.26 -4.74 1.52
N ARG A 211 9.87 -5.37 2.53
CA ARG A 211 11.03 -6.25 2.32
C ARG A 211 10.69 -7.44 1.43
N LEU A 212 9.53 -8.06 1.62
CA LEU A 212 9.05 -9.14 0.75
C LEU A 212 8.90 -8.62 -0.68
N ASP A 213 8.19 -7.50 -0.89
CA ASP A 213 8.01 -6.88 -2.21
C ASP A 213 9.37 -6.62 -2.92
N LEU A 214 10.30 -5.98 -2.22
CA LEU A 214 11.65 -5.71 -2.74
C LEU A 214 12.44 -6.99 -3.05
N ALA A 215 12.32 -8.02 -2.20
CA ALA A 215 12.98 -9.30 -2.44
C ALA A 215 12.41 -10.00 -3.69
N LEU A 216 11.10 -9.89 -3.93
CA LEU A 216 10.46 -10.42 -5.13
C LEU A 216 10.84 -9.61 -6.38
N LEU A 217 10.91 -8.28 -6.31
CA LEU A 217 11.19 -7.42 -7.45
C LEU A 217 12.68 -7.39 -7.84
N HIS A 218 13.56 -7.25 -6.85
CA HIS A 218 14.98 -6.89 -7.01
C HIS A 218 15.95 -7.74 -6.18
N GLY A 219 15.44 -8.72 -5.44
CA GLY A 219 16.25 -9.66 -4.67
C GLY A 219 16.65 -9.18 -3.26
N PRO A 220 17.31 -10.06 -2.48
CA PRO A 220 17.56 -9.82 -1.05
C PRO A 220 18.36 -8.54 -0.74
N ALA A 221 19.29 -8.14 -1.61
CA ALA A 221 20.11 -6.95 -1.39
C ALA A 221 19.28 -5.66 -1.31
N ALA A 222 18.20 -5.56 -2.10
CA ALA A 222 17.29 -4.42 -2.04
C ALA A 222 16.54 -4.37 -0.69
N ALA A 223 16.04 -5.52 -0.22
CA ALA A 223 15.38 -5.61 1.09
C ALA A 223 16.32 -5.21 2.25
N GLU A 224 17.61 -5.56 2.16
CA GLU A 224 18.60 -5.15 3.16
C GLU A 224 18.99 -3.67 3.06
N SER A 225 19.11 -3.10 1.85
CA SER A 225 19.31 -1.66 1.65
C SER A 225 18.16 -0.84 2.25
N PHE A 226 16.92 -1.26 1.99
CA PHE A 226 15.71 -0.68 2.58
C PHE A 226 15.75 -0.71 4.12
N LEU A 227 16.04 -1.87 4.70
CA LEU A 227 16.07 -2.02 6.16
C LEU A 227 17.15 -1.16 6.80
N ALA A 228 18.35 -1.12 6.22
CA ALA A 228 19.45 -0.31 6.73
C ALA A 228 19.03 1.17 6.80
N ALA A 229 18.51 1.70 5.69
CA ALA A 229 18.05 3.09 5.62
C ALA A 229 16.85 3.37 6.53
N TYR A 230 15.92 2.43 6.66
CA TYR A 230 14.79 2.55 7.58
C TYR A 230 15.25 2.63 9.03
N GLN A 231 16.11 1.71 9.48
CA GLN A 231 16.56 1.67 10.88
C GLN A 231 17.43 2.87 11.24
N GLU A 232 18.26 3.33 10.30
CA GLU A 232 19.04 4.57 10.45
C GLU A 232 18.09 5.76 10.65
N ALA A 233 17.13 5.96 9.74
CA ALA A 233 16.20 7.09 9.81
C ALA A 233 15.23 7.00 11.00
N ALA A 234 14.81 5.80 11.39
CA ALA A 234 13.93 5.58 12.53
C ALA A 234 14.68 5.63 13.88
N GLY A 235 16.01 5.67 13.87
CA GLY A 235 16.85 5.64 15.07
C GLY A 235 16.69 4.37 15.92
N ALA A 236 16.16 3.29 15.35
CA ALA A 236 15.84 2.07 16.08
C ALA A 236 15.81 0.83 15.18
N ALA A 237 16.32 -0.28 15.72
CA ALA A 237 16.25 -1.58 15.06
C ALA A 237 14.81 -2.14 15.06
N VAL A 238 14.51 -2.99 14.08
CA VAL A 238 13.25 -3.73 14.02
C VAL A 238 13.41 -5.06 14.75
N ALA A 239 12.81 -5.16 15.95
CA ALA A 239 12.84 -6.38 16.75
C ALA A 239 12.08 -7.53 16.06
N GLU A 240 12.55 -8.77 16.27
CA GLU A 240 11.97 -9.99 15.66
C GLU A 240 11.85 -9.92 14.13
N LEU A 241 12.76 -9.20 13.44
CA LEU A 241 12.68 -8.99 11.99
C LEU A 241 12.47 -10.30 11.20
N ARG A 242 13.19 -11.37 11.55
CA ARG A 242 13.03 -12.68 10.90
C ARG A 242 11.60 -13.19 11.02
N LEU A 243 11.00 -13.09 12.21
CA LEU A 243 9.63 -13.52 12.44
C LEU A 243 8.62 -12.61 11.72
N TRP A 244 8.91 -11.32 11.56
CA TRP A 244 8.13 -10.42 10.71
C TRP A 244 8.21 -10.78 9.22
N ASP A 245 9.40 -11.12 8.71
CA ASP A 245 9.58 -11.62 7.34
C ASP A 245 8.75 -12.92 7.13
N LEU A 246 8.77 -13.83 8.11
CA LEU A 246 7.93 -15.04 8.10
C LEU A 246 6.43 -14.71 8.17
N PHE A 247 6.02 -13.69 8.95
CA PHE A 247 4.63 -13.23 9.01
C PHE A 247 4.14 -12.73 7.63
N ALA A 248 4.93 -11.91 6.93
CA ALA A 248 4.61 -11.47 5.57
C ALA A 248 4.51 -12.64 4.59
N LEU A 249 5.43 -13.60 4.67
CA LEU A 249 5.40 -14.83 3.86
C LEU A 249 4.14 -15.66 4.12
N THR A 250 3.77 -15.84 5.38
CA THR A 250 2.57 -16.59 5.79
C THR A 250 1.28 -15.93 5.28
N ASN A 251 1.18 -14.60 5.33
CA ASN A 251 0.01 -13.86 4.86
C ASN A 251 -0.10 -13.77 3.33
N SER A 252 1.03 -13.84 2.62
CA SER A 252 1.07 -13.83 1.16
C SER A 252 1.09 -15.24 0.55
N HIS A 253 1.21 -16.30 1.36
CA HIS A 253 1.49 -17.65 0.85
C HIS A 253 0.43 -18.17 -0.13
N ARG A 254 -0.85 -17.83 0.03
CA ARG A 254 -1.92 -18.27 -0.89
C ARG A 254 -2.17 -17.34 -2.08
N SER A 255 -1.60 -16.13 -2.04
CA SER A 255 -1.98 -15.03 -2.94
C SER A 255 -0.81 -14.43 -3.71
N VAL A 256 0.44 -14.82 -3.44
CA VAL A 256 1.59 -14.18 -4.10
C VAL A 256 1.53 -14.26 -5.63
N GLU A 257 1.00 -15.34 -6.21
CA GLU A 257 0.80 -15.46 -7.66
C GLU A 257 -0.27 -14.50 -8.21
N THR A 258 -1.20 -14.05 -7.37
CA THR A 258 -2.23 -13.09 -7.77
C THR A 258 -1.69 -11.66 -7.86
N TRP A 259 -0.41 -11.43 -7.52
CA TRP A 259 0.24 -10.11 -7.61
C TRP A 259 0.78 -9.80 -9.01
N VAL A 260 0.82 -10.79 -9.91
CA VAL A 260 1.29 -10.63 -11.30
C VAL A 260 0.66 -9.42 -12.01
N PRO A 261 -0.67 -9.17 -11.96
CA PRO A 261 -1.26 -8.01 -12.62
C PRO A 261 -0.71 -6.69 -12.04
N ASN A 262 -0.54 -6.59 -10.73
CA ASN A 262 -0.04 -5.38 -10.07
C ASN A 262 1.37 -5.01 -10.57
N TYR A 263 2.24 -6.00 -10.72
CA TYR A 263 3.60 -5.79 -11.23
C TYR A 263 3.63 -5.54 -12.73
N ARG A 264 2.89 -6.33 -13.51
CA ARG A 264 2.82 -6.19 -14.97
C ARG A 264 2.28 -4.81 -15.38
N ASP A 265 1.21 -4.35 -14.74
CA ASP A 265 0.57 -3.08 -15.07
C ASP A 265 1.45 -1.87 -14.70
N LEU A 266 2.50 -2.09 -13.91
CA LEU A 266 3.54 -1.11 -13.57
C LEU A 266 4.91 -1.42 -14.25
N GLY A 267 4.91 -2.20 -15.33
CA GLY A 267 6.06 -2.39 -16.21
C GLY A 267 6.89 -3.66 -15.97
N ARG A 268 6.58 -4.45 -14.94
CA ARG A 268 7.29 -5.70 -14.61
C ARG A 268 6.61 -6.93 -15.20
N ALA A 269 6.47 -6.93 -16.53
CA ALA A 269 5.86 -8.04 -17.28
C ALA A 269 6.70 -9.34 -17.26
N ASP A 270 7.95 -9.26 -16.83
CA ASP A 270 8.87 -10.40 -16.64
C ASP A 270 8.45 -11.30 -15.46
N LEU A 271 7.71 -10.78 -14.49
CA LEU A 271 7.33 -11.52 -13.29
C LEU A 271 6.06 -12.35 -13.51
N THR A 272 6.28 -13.63 -13.84
CA THR A 272 5.21 -14.62 -13.95
C THR A 272 4.79 -15.16 -12.57
N ALA A 273 3.62 -15.81 -12.49
CA ALA A 273 3.16 -16.47 -11.27
C ALA A 273 4.18 -17.51 -10.75
N ALA A 274 4.79 -18.29 -11.67
CA ALA A 274 5.81 -19.26 -11.32
C ALA A 274 7.07 -18.58 -10.78
N GLU A 275 7.48 -17.46 -11.37
CA GLU A 275 8.65 -16.70 -10.90
C GLU A 275 8.41 -16.09 -9.51
N LEU A 276 7.23 -15.49 -9.28
CA LEU A 276 6.85 -14.98 -7.97
C LEU A 276 6.84 -16.08 -6.91
N ARG A 277 6.28 -17.26 -7.22
CA ARG A 277 6.31 -18.41 -6.30
C ARG A 277 7.74 -18.85 -6.01
N THR A 278 8.59 -18.98 -7.04
CA THR A 278 10.00 -19.36 -6.86
C THR A 278 10.74 -18.39 -5.94
N ARG A 279 10.61 -17.08 -6.17
CA ARG A 279 11.24 -16.04 -5.33
C ARG A 279 10.67 -16.01 -3.91
N HIS A 280 9.36 -16.17 -3.75
CA HIS A 280 8.69 -16.27 -2.45
C HIS A 280 9.21 -17.45 -1.62
N THR A 281 9.29 -18.63 -2.24
CA THR A 281 9.85 -19.84 -1.61
C THR A 281 11.31 -19.62 -1.23
N ALA A 282 12.14 -19.11 -2.14
CA ALA A 282 13.56 -18.86 -1.88
C ALA A 282 13.78 -17.83 -0.75
N TRP A 283 12.93 -16.79 -0.66
CA TRP A 283 12.95 -15.86 0.46
C TRP A 283 12.60 -16.58 1.77
N GLY A 284 11.54 -17.39 1.76
CA GLY A 284 11.11 -18.18 2.92
C GLY A 284 12.16 -19.16 3.42
N GLU A 285 12.80 -19.91 2.52
CA GLU A 285 13.88 -20.84 2.87
C GLU A 285 15.06 -20.14 3.54
N ARG A 286 15.48 -18.97 3.03
CA ARG A 286 16.55 -18.17 3.64
C ARG A 286 16.19 -17.71 5.05
N ARG A 287 14.93 -17.33 5.29
CA ARG A 287 14.47 -16.89 6.61
C ARG A 287 14.35 -18.07 7.56
N LEU A 288 13.84 -19.22 7.10
CA LEU A 288 13.71 -20.43 7.92
C LEU A 288 15.07 -21.02 8.28
N ALA A 289 16.06 -21.00 7.37
CA ALA A 289 17.41 -21.53 7.60
C ALA A 289 18.27 -20.69 8.56
N GLY A 290 17.90 -19.43 8.80
CA GLY A 290 18.60 -18.55 9.75
C GLY A 290 18.17 -18.70 11.21
N ALA A 291 17.69 -19.87 11.62
CA ALA A 291 17.29 -20.22 12.98
C ALA A 291 18.46 -20.76 13.80
#